data_AF-A0AAW5U871-F1
#
_entry.id   AF-A0AAW5U871-F1
#
_cell.length_a   1.000
_cell.length_b   1.000
_cell.length_c   1.000
_cell.angle_alpha   90.00
_cell.angle_beta   90.00
_cell.angle_gamma   90.00
#
_symmetry.space_group_name_H-M   'P 1'
#
loop_
_entity.id
_entity.type
_entity.pdbx_description
1 polymer ?
#
loop_
_entity_poly.entity_id
_entity_poly.type
_entity_poly.pdbx_seq_one_letter_code
_entity_poly.pdbx_strand_id
1 'polypeptide(L)'
;MKDERKDKFVDALTNAKGIIYLACEAVGISRQTYYNWRKSDEVFREAVDEVLETQVDWVENKLLNLINAGDTTATIFYLKTKGKKRGYSDKAQPKDEDHKDPVVTDAIAMLPGPVPTPSEKDNKRIENRIKSKKNYIIKLLKKQGKYSAELTYQVEITAQLLVRTEILADEIFSEGHKVVNVEYSREGNERLSTNPQEKLYLDLLRQSQKALQALGMNTEGKERKSDEDSFTSLMSEFRDDS
;
A
#
# COMPACT_ATOMS: atom_id res chain seq x y z
N MET A 1 -39.99 -31.05 23.32
CA MET A 1 -38.85 -30.32 23.93
C MET A 1 -37.92 -29.64 22.93
N LYS A 2 -37.54 -30.25 21.79
CA LYS A 2 -36.62 -29.59 20.84
C LYS A 2 -37.27 -28.43 20.07
N ASP A 3 -38.56 -28.51 19.74
CA ASP A 3 -39.24 -27.45 18.97
C ASP A 3 -39.62 -26.24 19.83
N GLU A 4 -40.03 -26.44 21.09
CA GLU A 4 -40.34 -25.35 22.02
C GLU A 4 -39.15 -24.39 22.27
N ARG A 5 -37.90 -24.87 22.15
CA ARG A 5 -36.70 -24.03 22.24
C ARG A 5 -36.41 -23.25 20.96
N LYS A 6 -36.83 -23.78 19.81
CA LYS A 6 -36.72 -23.11 18.51
C LYS A 6 -37.77 -22.01 18.39
N ASP A 7 -39.01 -22.27 18.82
CA ASP A 7 -40.09 -21.29 18.82
C ASP A 7 -39.74 -20.10 19.72
N LYS A 8 -39.27 -20.37 20.95
CA LYS A 8 -38.76 -19.33 21.87
C LYS A 8 -37.59 -18.54 21.28
N PHE A 9 -36.79 -19.14 20.40
CA PHE A 9 -35.71 -18.44 19.71
C PHE A 9 -36.22 -17.54 18.60
N VAL A 10 -37.21 -17.97 17.81
CA VAL A 10 -37.83 -17.12 16.78
C VAL A 10 -38.50 -15.90 17.43
N ASP A 11 -39.23 -16.10 18.53
CA ASP A 11 -39.82 -14.99 19.30
C ASP A 11 -38.75 -14.03 19.86
N ALA A 12 -37.66 -14.58 20.41
CA ALA A 12 -36.54 -13.78 20.89
C ALA A 12 -35.84 -13.02 19.74
N LEU A 13 -35.77 -13.60 18.53
CA LEU A 13 -35.17 -12.99 17.36
C LEU A 13 -36.00 -11.80 16.85
N THR A 14 -37.33 -11.94 16.84
CA THR A 14 -38.26 -10.86 16.51
C THR A 14 -38.12 -9.69 17.49
N ASN A 15 -38.06 -9.99 18.80
CA ASN A 15 -37.85 -8.97 19.84
C ASN A 15 -36.47 -8.30 19.75
N ALA A 16 -35.43 -9.07 19.37
CA ALA A 16 -34.08 -8.59 19.16
C ALA A 16 -33.88 -7.87 17.81
N LYS A 17 -34.95 -7.64 17.03
CA LYS A 17 -34.92 -7.01 15.70
C LYS A 17 -33.92 -7.69 14.76
N GLY A 18 -33.92 -9.03 14.73
CA GLY A 18 -33.06 -9.83 13.85
C GLY A 18 -31.60 -9.98 14.31
N ILE A 19 -31.23 -9.47 15.49
CA ILE A 19 -29.87 -9.64 16.03
C ILE A 19 -29.73 -11.04 16.67
N ILE A 20 -29.10 -11.95 15.94
CA ILE A 20 -28.87 -13.35 16.35
C ILE A 20 -28.19 -13.47 17.72
N TYR A 21 -27.22 -12.60 18.02
CA TYR A 21 -26.49 -12.65 19.30
C TYR A 21 -27.40 -12.43 20.51
N LEU A 22 -28.25 -11.39 20.46
CA LEU A 22 -29.16 -11.05 21.55
C LEU A 22 -30.25 -12.12 21.71
N ALA A 23 -30.73 -12.68 20.59
CA ALA A 23 -31.66 -13.80 20.61
C ALA A 23 -31.03 -15.07 21.25
N CYS A 24 -29.76 -15.35 20.92
CA CYS A 24 -29.01 -16.45 21.52
C CYS A 24 -28.81 -16.28 23.03
N GLU A 25 -28.50 -15.05 23.47
CA GLU A 25 -28.34 -14.73 24.89
C GLU A 25 -29.66 -14.86 25.66
N ALA A 26 -30.76 -14.32 25.10
CA ALA A 26 -32.09 -14.36 25.73
C ALA A 26 -32.62 -15.79 25.93
N VAL A 27 -32.30 -16.72 25.04
CA VAL A 27 -32.71 -18.14 25.14
C VAL A 27 -31.64 -19.01 25.82
N GLY A 28 -30.45 -18.47 26.08
CA GLY A 28 -29.34 -19.22 26.67
C GLY A 28 -28.78 -20.31 25.75
N ILE A 29 -28.67 -20.03 24.45
CA ILE A 29 -28.10 -20.96 23.46
C ILE A 29 -26.82 -20.43 22.83
N SER A 30 -25.94 -21.34 22.40
CA SER A 30 -24.77 -20.98 21.62
C SER A 30 -25.15 -20.63 20.17
N ARG A 31 -24.40 -19.72 19.53
CA ARG A 31 -24.57 -19.43 18.08
C ARG A 31 -24.40 -20.68 17.21
N GLN A 32 -23.56 -21.63 17.64
CA GLN A 32 -23.39 -22.90 16.92
C GLN A 32 -24.69 -23.72 16.89
N THR A 33 -25.46 -23.68 17.97
CA THR A 33 -26.76 -24.34 18.07
C THR A 33 -27.75 -23.76 17.03
N TYR A 34 -27.77 -22.43 16.87
CA TYR A 34 -28.56 -21.77 15.85
C TYR A 34 -28.21 -22.24 14.42
N TYR A 35 -26.91 -22.25 14.06
CA TYR A 35 -26.49 -22.70 12.73
C TYR A 35 -26.83 -24.17 12.48
N ASN A 36 -26.71 -25.02 13.50
CA ASN A 36 -27.09 -26.41 13.40
C ASN A 36 -28.60 -26.58 13.15
N TRP A 37 -29.45 -25.78 13.82
CA TRP A 37 -30.90 -25.78 13.59
C TRP A 37 -31.26 -25.27 12.20
N ARG A 38 -30.68 -24.16 11.75
CA ARG A 38 -30.90 -23.61 10.40
C ARG A 38 -30.49 -24.58 9.27
N LYS A 39 -29.54 -25.48 9.52
CA LYS A 39 -29.10 -26.50 8.56
C LYS A 39 -29.95 -27.78 8.59
N SER A 40 -30.47 -28.14 9.76
CA SER A 40 -31.18 -29.42 9.97
C SER A 40 -32.69 -29.33 9.84
N ASP A 41 -33.25 -28.12 9.94
CA ASP A 41 -34.68 -27.87 9.94
C ASP A 41 -35.03 -26.72 8.99
N GLU A 42 -35.82 -27.04 7.96
CA GLU A 42 -36.25 -26.12 6.92
C GLU A 42 -37.29 -25.12 7.43
N VAL A 43 -38.24 -25.57 8.25
CA VAL A 43 -39.33 -24.72 8.76
C VAL A 43 -38.77 -23.64 9.68
N PHE A 44 -37.79 -24.00 10.52
CA PHE A 44 -37.09 -23.04 11.36
C PHE A 44 -36.26 -22.03 10.54
N ARG A 45 -35.67 -22.47 9.42
CA ARG A 45 -34.92 -21.58 8.53
C ARG A 45 -35.84 -20.54 7.89
N GLU A 46 -36.98 -20.96 7.35
CA GLU A 46 -37.95 -20.07 6.73
C GLU A 46 -38.46 -19.01 7.73
N ALA A 47 -38.83 -19.43 8.95
CA ALA A 47 -39.28 -18.51 10.00
C ALA A 47 -38.19 -17.49 10.41
N VAL A 48 -36.93 -17.92 10.47
CA VAL A 48 -35.80 -17.02 10.75
C VAL A 48 -35.57 -16.05 9.60
N ASP A 49 -35.61 -16.53 8.35
CA ASP A 49 -35.38 -15.71 7.17
C ASP A 49 -36.49 -14.64 7.01
N GLU A 50 -37.76 -14.96 7.34
CA GLU A 50 -38.87 -13.98 7.39
C GLU A 50 -38.61 -12.84 8.39
N VAL A 51 -38.10 -13.16 9.59
CA VAL A 51 -37.75 -12.16 10.59
C VAL A 51 -36.58 -11.28 10.13
N LEU A 52 -35.61 -11.86 9.41
CA LEU A 52 -34.49 -11.11 8.83
C LEU A 52 -34.93 -10.19 7.68
N GLU A 53 -35.85 -10.62 6.82
CA GLU A 53 -36.43 -9.74 5.79
C GLU A 53 -37.20 -8.57 6.43
N THR A 54 -37.98 -8.84 7.49
CA THR A 54 -38.67 -7.79 8.26
C THR A 54 -37.69 -6.79 8.89
N GLN A 55 -36.51 -7.27 9.33
CA GLN A 55 -35.43 -6.39 9.81
C GLN A 55 -34.90 -5.49 8.69
N VAL A 56 -34.73 -6.02 7.48
CA VAL A 56 -34.29 -5.24 6.31
C VAL A 56 -35.33 -4.15 5.99
N ASP A 57 -36.61 -4.47 5.96
CA ASP A 57 -37.70 -3.51 5.75
C ASP A 57 -37.68 -2.37 6.77
N TRP A 58 -37.39 -2.69 8.04
CA TRP A 58 -37.25 -1.68 9.09
C TRP A 58 -36.09 -0.72 8.83
N VAL A 59 -34.95 -1.23 8.36
CA VAL A 59 -33.79 -0.41 7.98
C VAL A 59 -34.11 0.42 6.73
N GLU A 60 -34.81 -0.15 5.74
CA GLU A 60 -35.26 0.60 4.56
C GLU A 60 -36.16 1.77 4.96
N ASN A 61 -37.10 1.57 5.90
CA ASN A 61 -37.92 2.65 6.44
C ASN A 61 -37.07 3.72 7.15
N LYS A 62 -36.09 3.32 7.96
CA LYS A 62 -35.15 4.28 8.58
C LYS A 62 -34.35 5.06 7.55
N LEU A 63 -33.89 4.42 6.49
CA LEU A 63 -33.20 5.06 5.39
C LEU A 63 -34.10 6.10 4.69
N LEU A 64 -35.36 5.77 4.43
CA LEU A 64 -36.34 6.69 3.85
C LEU A 64 -36.61 7.89 4.75
N ASN A 65 -36.67 7.69 6.07
CA ASN A 65 -36.82 8.79 7.02
C ASN A 65 -35.62 9.75 7.00
N LEU A 66 -34.39 9.23 6.87
CA LEU A 66 -33.19 10.07 6.73
C LEU A 66 -33.18 10.86 5.42
N ILE A 67 -33.67 10.26 4.34
CA ILE A 67 -33.84 10.94 3.05
C ILE A 67 -34.86 12.08 3.19
N ASN A 68 -36.00 11.84 3.84
CA ASN A 68 -37.00 12.88 4.11
C ASN A 68 -36.47 13.99 5.01
N ALA A 69 -35.55 13.68 5.93
CA ALA A 69 -34.87 14.64 6.79
C ALA A 69 -33.76 15.44 6.07
N GLY A 70 -33.48 15.13 4.79
CA GLY A 70 -32.51 15.86 3.97
C GLY A 70 -31.07 15.36 4.07
N ASP A 71 -30.83 14.14 4.57
CA ASP A 71 -29.48 13.55 4.56
C ASP A 71 -29.04 13.24 3.12
N THR A 72 -28.02 13.97 2.66
CA THR A 72 -27.45 13.84 1.32
C THR A 72 -26.75 12.50 1.12
N THR A 73 -26.12 11.96 2.17
CA THR A 73 -25.41 10.68 2.11
C THR A 73 -26.39 9.53 1.94
N ALA A 74 -27.48 9.54 2.72
CA ALA A 74 -28.56 8.56 2.61
C ALA A 74 -29.20 8.57 1.21
N THR A 75 -29.43 9.77 0.66
CA THR A 75 -30.00 9.96 -0.68
C THR A 75 -29.08 9.43 -1.77
N ILE A 76 -27.78 9.75 -1.73
CA ILE A 76 -26.78 9.24 -2.67
C ILE A 76 -26.68 7.72 -2.58
N PHE A 77 -26.66 7.16 -1.37
CA PHE A 77 -26.57 5.72 -1.16
C PHE A 77 -27.79 4.97 -1.74
N TYR A 78 -29.00 5.50 -1.52
CA TYR A 78 -30.22 4.92 -2.09
C TYR A 78 -30.22 4.96 -3.62
N LEU A 79 -29.81 6.07 -4.22
CA LEU A 79 -29.69 6.20 -5.68
C LEU A 79 -28.63 5.25 -6.25
N LYS A 80 -27.48 5.13 -5.60
CA LYS A 80 -26.42 4.19 -6.03
C LYS A 80 -26.84 2.73 -6.00
N THR A 81 -27.82 2.37 -5.17
CA THR A 81 -28.26 0.99 -4.99
C THR A 81 -29.49 0.67 -5.85
N LYS A 82 -30.63 1.35 -5.62
CA LYS A 82 -31.90 1.13 -6.35
C LYS A 82 -31.97 1.92 -7.66
N GLY A 83 -31.31 3.07 -7.73
CA GLY A 83 -31.26 3.93 -8.93
C GLY A 83 -30.29 3.47 -10.01
N LYS A 84 -29.61 2.31 -9.87
CA LYS A 84 -28.68 1.78 -10.88
C LYS A 84 -29.28 1.69 -12.28
N LYS A 85 -30.56 1.30 -12.39
CA LYS A 85 -31.29 1.23 -13.68
C LYS A 85 -31.45 2.60 -14.35
N ARG A 86 -31.33 3.69 -13.59
CA ARG A 86 -31.43 5.08 -14.06
C ARG A 86 -30.05 5.74 -14.25
N GLY A 87 -28.96 4.97 -14.20
CA GLY A 87 -27.60 5.47 -14.43
C GLY A 87 -26.84 5.90 -13.16
N TYR A 88 -27.44 5.76 -11.97
CA TYR A 88 -26.75 6.03 -10.70
C TYR A 88 -25.89 4.83 -10.29
N SER A 89 -24.80 4.57 -11.02
CA SER A 89 -23.83 3.54 -10.69
C SER A 89 -22.41 4.12 -10.63
N ASP A 90 -21.57 3.57 -9.76
CA ASP A 90 -20.15 3.96 -9.65
C ASP A 90 -19.28 3.34 -10.77
N LYS A 91 -19.87 2.48 -11.62
CA LYS A 91 -19.18 1.87 -12.74
C LYS A 91 -19.27 2.83 -13.93
N ALA A 92 -18.13 3.24 -14.48
CA ALA A 92 -18.09 3.93 -15.76
C ALA A 92 -18.85 3.08 -16.78
N GLN A 93 -19.88 3.66 -17.40
CA GLN A 93 -20.50 3.05 -18.57
C GLN A 93 -19.41 2.97 -19.65
N PRO A 94 -19.20 1.81 -20.31
CA PRO A 94 -18.36 1.79 -21.51
C PRO A 94 -18.98 2.76 -22.52
N LYS A 95 -18.17 3.69 -23.02
CA LYS A 95 -18.59 4.62 -24.08
C LYS A 95 -18.91 3.81 -25.34
N ASP A 96 -20.01 4.15 -26.01
CA ASP A 96 -20.46 3.54 -27.25
C ASP A 96 -19.35 3.54 -28.34
N GLU A 97 -19.30 2.48 -29.14
CA GLU A 97 -18.18 1.99 -29.97
C GLU A 97 -17.81 2.81 -31.23
N ASP A 98 -17.99 4.13 -31.26
CA ASP A 98 -17.80 4.92 -32.51
C ASP A 98 -16.51 5.77 -32.57
N HIS A 99 -15.51 5.48 -31.74
CA HIS A 99 -14.13 5.94 -31.99
C HIS A 99 -13.20 4.72 -32.08
N LYS A 100 -12.73 4.44 -33.30
CA LYS A 100 -11.56 3.59 -33.52
C LYS A 100 -10.33 4.34 -33.02
N ASP A 101 -10.12 4.30 -31.71
CA ASP A 101 -8.82 4.57 -31.14
C ASP A 101 -7.81 3.57 -31.74
N PRO A 102 -6.56 3.98 -32.03
CA PRO A 102 -5.56 3.05 -32.52
C PRO A 102 -5.41 1.94 -31.49
N VAL A 103 -5.48 0.71 -31.97
CA VAL A 103 -5.42 -0.53 -31.19
C VAL A 103 -4.19 -0.49 -30.26
N VAL A 104 -4.41 -0.02 -29.03
CA VAL A 104 -3.60 -0.39 -27.88
C VAL A 104 -4.01 -1.81 -27.56
N THR A 105 -3.21 -2.77 -28.03
CA THR A 105 -3.24 -4.15 -27.54
C THR A 105 -2.76 -4.16 -26.09
N ASP A 106 -3.56 -3.63 -25.18
CA ASP A 106 -3.31 -3.67 -23.75
C ASP A 106 -4.18 -4.78 -23.15
N ALA A 107 -3.47 -5.86 -22.84
CA ALA A 107 -3.64 -6.68 -21.66
C ALA A 107 -4.90 -6.37 -20.85
N ILE A 108 -5.95 -7.15 -21.12
CA ILE A 108 -7.03 -7.40 -20.18
C ILE A 108 -6.37 -7.64 -18.82
N ALA A 109 -6.72 -6.80 -17.85
CA ALA A 109 -6.32 -6.94 -16.47
C ALA A 109 -6.76 -8.33 -15.95
N MET A 110 -5.89 -9.32 -16.11
CA MET A 110 -5.78 -10.40 -15.15
C MET A 110 -5.65 -9.73 -13.78
N LEU A 111 -6.44 -10.19 -12.80
CA LEU A 111 -6.08 -10.07 -11.40
C LEU A 111 -4.56 -10.15 -11.30
N PRO A 112 -3.85 -9.23 -10.61
CA PRO A 112 -2.41 -9.38 -10.47
C PRO A 112 -2.19 -10.80 -9.98
N GLY A 113 -1.60 -11.63 -10.83
CA GLY A 113 -1.19 -12.96 -10.45
C GLY A 113 -0.34 -12.82 -9.19
N PRO A 114 -0.13 -13.90 -8.41
CA PRO A 114 0.76 -13.83 -7.26
C PRO A 114 2.02 -13.08 -7.68
N VAL A 115 2.25 -11.90 -7.07
CA VAL A 115 3.40 -11.03 -7.38
C VAL A 115 4.58 -11.98 -7.47
N PRO A 116 5.29 -12.07 -8.61
CA PRO A 116 6.31 -13.10 -8.79
C PRO A 116 7.24 -13.01 -7.60
N THR A 117 7.14 -13.97 -6.69
CA THR A 117 8.00 -14.03 -5.51
C THR A 117 9.40 -14.16 -6.07
N PRO A 118 10.33 -13.25 -5.71
CA PRO A 118 11.68 -13.28 -6.26
C PRO A 118 12.21 -14.71 -6.16
N SER A 119 12.59 -15.29 -7.30
CA SER A 119 13.04 -16.68 -7.29
C SER A 119 14.27 -16.79 -6.38
N GLU A 120 14.53 -17.95 -5.78
CA GLU A 120 15.73 -18.14 -4.95
C GLU A 120 17.02 -17.74 -5.69
N LYS A 121 17.03 -17.87 -7.02
CA LYS A 121 18.12 -17.42 -7.88
C LYS A 121 18.26 -15.90 -7.91
N ASP A 122 17.16 -15.15 -7.92
CA ASP A 122 17.17 -13.69 -7.94
C ASP A 122 17.63 -13.11 -6.61
N ASN A 123 17.18 -13.69 -5.48
CA ASN A 123 17.67 -13.31 -4.15
C ASN A 123 19.18 -13.53 -4.02
N LYS A 124 19.67 -14.68 -4.50
CA LYS A 124 21.10 -14.98 -4.50
C LYS A 124 21.90 -14.04 -5.40
N ARG A 125 21.35 -13.63 -6.55
CA ARG A 125 21.96 -12.61 -7.42
C ARG A 125 22.08 -11.27 -6.71
N ILE A 126 21.02 -10.83 -6.04
CA ILE A 126 21.00 -9.58 -5.27
C ILE A 126 22.03 -9.61 -4.15
N GLU A 127 22.10 -10.70 -3.37
CA GLU A 127 23.11 -10.86 -2.32
C GLU A 127 24.53 -10.81 -2.87
N ASN A 128 24.79 -11.44 -4.02
CA ASN A 128 26.10 -11.41 -4.65
C ASN A 128 26.46 -9.99 -5.13
N ARG A 129 25.49 -9.22 -5.66
CA ARG A 129 25.68 -7.80 -6.02
C ARG A 129 26.06 -6.99 -4.78
N ILE A 130 25.34 -7.17 -3.66
CA ILE A 130 25.61 -6.48 -2.39
C ILE A 130 27.02 -6.80 -1.89
N LYS A 131 27.39 -8.09 -1.83
CA LYS A 131 28.74 -8.52 -1.41
C LYS A 131 29.83 -7.91 -2.30
N SER A 132 29.60 -7.89 -3.61
CA SER A 132 30.55 -7.34 -4.59
C SER A 132 30.74 -5.85 -4.40
N LYS A 133 29.66 -5.08 -4.24
CA LYS A 133 29.71 -3.63 -3.97
C LYS A 133 30.36 -3.31 -2.62
N LYS A 134 30.00 -4.06 -1.56
CA LYS A 134 30.61 -3.93 -0.23
C LYS A 134 32.12 -4.12 -0.31
N ASN A 135 32.59 -5.21 -0.93
CA ASN A 135 34.01 -5.50 -1.07
C ASN A 135 34.74 -4.45 -1.90
N TYR A 136 34.10 -3.94 -2.96
CA TYR A 136 34.64 -2.87 -3.78
C TYR A 136 34.84 -1.56 -2.99
N ILE A 137 33.83 -1.14 -2.22
CA ILE A 137 33.91 0.05 -1.37
C ILE A 137 35.01 -0.12 -0.31
N ILE A 138 35.08 -1.28 0.36
CA ILE A 138 36.15 -1.56 1.34
C ILE A 138 37.53 -1.48 0.68
N LYS A 139 37.70 -2.06 -0.52
CA LYS A 139 38.97 -2.00 -1.26
C LYS A 139 39.37 -0.56 -1.58
N LEU A 140 38.42 0.28 -2.00
CA LEU A 140 38.67 1.70 -2.26
C LEU A 140 39.05 2.46 -1.00
N LEU A 141 38.31 2.27 0.11
CA LEU A 141 38.60 2.94 1.38
C LEU A 141 39.96 2.51 1.96
N LYS A 142 40.33 1.23 1.83
CA LYS A 142 41.66 0.73 2.22
C LYS A 142 42.76 1.34 1.37
N LYS A 143 42.56 1.45 0.04
CA LYS A 143 43.53 2.11 -0.87
C LYS A 143 43.73 3.59 -0.49
N GLN A 144 42.69 4.26 -0.02
CA GLN A 144 42.77 5.65 0.45
C GLN A 144 43.28 5.80 1.90
N GLY A 145 43.54 4.70 2.62
CA GLY A 145 43.94 4.74 4.03
C GLY A 145 42.84 5.23 4.98
N LYS A 146 41.58 5.33 4.52
CA LYS A 146 40.44 5.88 5.28
C LYS A 146 39.57 4.81 5.96
N TYR A 147 39.90 3.53 5.78
CA TYR A 147 39.08 2.44 6.30
C TYR A 147 39.28 2.25 7.81
N SER A 148 38.19 2.37 8.58
CA SER A 148 38.10 2.01 9.99
C SER A 148 37.07 0.90 10.19
N ALA A 149 37.25 0.06 11.22
CA ALA A 149 36.30 -1.00 11.56
C ALA A 149 34.88 -0.46 11.88
N GLU A 150 34.79 0.78 12.38
CA GLU A 150 33.53 1.46 12.68
C GLU A 150 32.70 1.76 11.42
N LEU A 151 33.35 1.87 10.25
CA LEU A 151 32.68 2.13 8.98
C LEU A 151 31.98 0.88 8.41
N THR A 152 32.13 -0.29 9.03
CA THR A 152 31.59 -1.55 8.50
C THR A 152 30.09 -1.48 8.19
N TYR A 153 29.29 -0.94 9.12
CA TYR A 153 27.85 -0.77 8.93
C TYR A 153 27.51 0.29 7.88
N GLN A 154 28.27 1.40 7.83
CA GLN A 154 28.07 2.45 6.83
C GLN A 154 28.33 1.94 5.42
N VAL A 155 29.40 1.15 5.25
CA VAL A 155 29.73 0.53 3.96
C VAL A 155 28.68 -0.50 3.55
N GLU A 156 28.14 -1.25 4.50
CA GLU A 156 27.07 -2.22 4.23
C GLU A 156 25.77 -1.55 3.78
N ILE A 157 25.31 -0.53 4.51
CA ILE A 157 24.12 0.25 4.16
C ILE A 157 24.31 0.92 2.79
N THR A 158 25.48 1.50 2.54
CA THR A 158 25.79 2.13 1.25
C THR A 158 25.76 1.11 0.11
N ALA A 159 26.32 -0.09 0.31
CA ALA A 159 26.29 -1.14 -0.70
C ALA A 159 24.85 -1.61 -1.01
N GLN A 160 24.01 -1.77 0.01
CA GLN A 160 22.60 -2.14 -0.16
C GLN A 160 21.84 -1.05 -0.93
N LEU A 161 22.06 0.21 -0.57
CA LEU A 161 21.40 1.36 -1.19
C LEU A 161 21.77 1.52 -2.67
N LEU A 162 23.04 1.33 -3.02
CA LEU A 162 23.50 1.33 -4.40
C LEU A 162 22.86 0.21 -5.22
N VAL A 163 22.82 -1.01 -4.69
CA VAL A 163 22.20 -2.15 -5.39
C VAL A 163 20.70 -1.89 -5.59
N ARG A 164 20.01 -1.33 -4.60
CA ARG A 164 18.58 -1.00 -4.73
C ARG A 164 18.34 0.07 -5.79
N THR A 165 19.21 1.07 -5.85
CA THR A 165 19.16 2.14 -6.86
C THR A 165 19.38 1.59 -8.27
N GLU A 166 20.32 0.66 -8.44
CA GLU A 166 20.55 0.00 -9.73
C GLU A 166 19.38 -0.88 -10.16
N ILE A 167 18.77 -1.65 -9.25
CA ILE A 167 17.58 -2.46 -9.58
C ILE A 167 16.44 -1.56 -10.06
N LEU A 168 16.20 -0.45 -9.37
CA LEU A 168 15.15 0.49 -9.77
C LEU A 168 15.50 1.21 -11.08
N ALA A 169 16.78 1.46 -11.35
CA ALA A 169 17.25 1.96 -12.64
C ALA A 169 16.98 0.96 -13.77
N ASP A 170 17.26 -0.33 -13.56
CA ASP A 170 16.98 -1.40 -14.54
C ASP A 170 15.48 -1.42 -14.92
N GLU A 171 14.59 -1.15 -13.95
CA GLU A 171 13.14 -1.05 -14.18
C GLU A 171 12.76 0.25 -14.93
N ILE A 172 13.28 1.40 -14.52
CA ILE A 172 12.94 2.73 -15.09
C ILE A 172 13.47 2.90 -16.51
N PHE A 173 14.68 2.42 -16.78
CA PHE A 173 15.30 2.53 -18.10
C PHE A 173 14.92 1.39 -19.05
N SER A 174 13.99 0.51 -18.65
CA SER A 174 13.45 -0.52 -19.53
C SER A 174 12.55 0.09 -20.62
N GLU A 175 12.54 -0.52 -21.82
CA GLU A 175 11.84 0.02 -23.01
C GLU A 175 10.31 0.19 -22.83
N GLY A 176 9.73 -0.41 -21.78
CA GLY A 176 8.29 -0.32 -21.45
C GLY A 176 7.93 0.66 -20.32
N HIS A 177 8.89 1.41 -19.76
CA HIS A 177 8.61 2.27 -18.61
C HIS A 177 7.85 3.55 -19.00
N LYS A 178 6.69 3.77 -18.37
CA LYS A 178 5.92 5.02 -18.52
C LYS A 178 6.32 5.99 -17.42
N VAL A 179 6.93 7.11 -17.83
CA VAL A 179 7.39 8.20 -16.93
C VAL A 179 6.20 8.98 -16.35
N VAL A 180 5.14 9.16 -17.16
CA VAL A 180 3.93 9.89 -16.77
C VAL A 180 2.73 8.97 -16.92
N ASN A 181 1.98 8.85 -15.83
CA ASN A 181 0.68 8.19 -15.80
C ASN A 181 -0.37 9.16 -16.31
N VAL A 182 -1.14 8.73 -17.32
CA VAL A 182 -2.29 9.46 -17.85
C VAL A 182 -3.55 8.84 -17.24
N GLU A 183 -4.19 9.57 -16.34
CA GLU A 183 -5.48 9.21 -15.75
C GLU A 183 -6.59 10.03 -16.40
N TYR A 184 -7.70 9.40 -16.79
CA TYR A 184 -8.85 10.13 -17.30
C TYR A 184 -9.86 10.36 -16.18
N SER A 185 -10.25 11.62 -15.99
CA SER A 185 -11.31 11.98 -15.06
C SER A 185 -12.68 11.50 -15.56
N ARG A 186 -13.67 11.47 -14.66
CA ARG A 186 -15.06 11.09 -14.98
C ARG A 186 -15.70 11.99 -16.05
N GLU A 187 -15.20 13.22 -16.18
CA GLU A 187 -15.63 14.22 -17.15
C GLU A 187 -14.88 14.11 -18.49
N GLY A 188 -13.94 13.16 -18.62
CA GLY A 188 -13.13 12.96 -19.82
C GLY A 188 -11.86 13.82 -19.87
N ASN A 189 -11.60 14.68 -18.88
CA ASN A 189 -10.39 15.48 -18.82
C ASN A 189 -9.18 14.62 -18.44
N GLU A 190 -8.05 14.83 -19.12
CA GLU A 190 -6.77 14.18 -18.82
C GLU A 190 -6.14 14.72 -17.53
N ARG A 191 -5.60 13.81 -16.72
CA ARG A 191 -4.80 14.11 -15.54
C ARG A 191 -3.45 13.42 -15.69
N LEU A 192 -2.40 14.23 -15.73
CA LEU A 192 -1.04 13.75 -15.80
C LEU A 192 -0.47 13.67 -14.38
N SER A 193 0.01 12.49 -13.98
CA SER A 193 0.75 12.29 -12.75
C SER A 193 2.09 11.64 -13.06
N THR A 194 3.17 12.09 -12.42
CA THR A 194 4.48 11.43 -12.55
C THR A 194 4.44 10.04 -11.93
N ASN A 195 5.09 9.05 -12.55
CA ASN A 195 5.20 7.71 -11.99
C ASN A 195 5.92 7.77 -10.62
N PRO A 196 5.35 7.21 -9.54
CA PRO A 196 6.00 7.19 -8.23
C PRO A 196 7.39 6.54 -8.22
N GLN A 197 7.66 5.60 -9.13
CA GLN A 197 8.98 4.95 -9.27
C GLN A 197 10.07 5.96 -9.64
N GLU A 198 9.78 6.94 -10.50
CA GLU A 198 10.71 8.00 -10.88
C GLU A 198 11.11 8.85 -9.67
N LYS A 199 10.13 9.23 -8.85
CA LYS A 199 10.38 9.98 -7.62
C LYS A 199 11.22 9.15 -6.64
N LEU A 200 10.88 7.88 -6.47
CA LEU A 200 11.63 6.97 -5.60
C LEU A 200 13.09 6.81 -6.06
N TYR A 201 13.33 6.72 -7.36
CA TYR A 201 14.67 6.62 -7.93
C TYR A 201 15.51 7.87 -7.66
N LEU A 202 14.95 9.06 -7.87
CA LEU A 202 15.61 10.32 -7.54
C LEU A 202 15.95 10.42 -6.04
N ASP A 203 15.04 9.97 -5.17
CA ASP A 203 15.27 9.97 -3.72
C ASP A 203 16.37 8.98 -3.31
N LEU A 204 16.36 7.76 -3.86
CA LEU A 204 17.42 6.76 -3.61
C LEU A 204 18.79 7.19 -4.16
N LEU A 205 18.82 7.83 -5.33
CA LEU A 205 20.05 8.43 -5.88
C LEU A 205 20.63 9.48 -4.95
N ARG A 206 19.80 10.40 -4.44
CA ARG A 206 20.23 11.43 -3.48
C ARG A 206 20.75 10.81 -2.19
N GLN A 207 20.09 9.78 -1.66
CA GLN A 207 20.56 9.07 -0.48
C GLN A 207 21.89 8.36 -0.75
N SER A 208 22.04 7.72 -1.92
CA SER A 208 23.27 7.05 -2.33
C SER A 208 24.44 8.02 -2.41
N GLN A 209 24.22 9.19 -3.01
CA GLN A 209 25.23 10.25 -3.09
C GLN A 209 25.65 10.74 -1.70
N LYS A 210 24.69 10.97 -0.80
CA LYS A 210 24.98 11.36 0.61
C LYS A 210 25.76 10.28 1.36
N ALA A 211 25.41 9.01 1.16
CA ALA A 211 26.12 7.89 1.78
C ALA A 211 27.57 7.78 1.29
N LEU A 212 27.81 7.94 -0.01
CA LEU A 212 29.16 7.99 -0.58
C LEU A 212 29.97 9.20 -0.10
N GLN A 213 29.34 10.36 0.05
CA GLN A 213 29.96 11.55 0.64
C GLN A 213 30.35 11.30 2.11
N ALA A 214 29.48 10.65 2.90
CA ALA A 214 29.76 10.31 4.29
C ALA A 214 30.95 9.35 4.44
N LEU A 215 31.14 8.43 3.49
CA LEU A 215 32.33 7.56 3.42
C LEU A 215 33.60 8.29 2.95
N GLY A 216 33.52 9.60 2.67
CA GLY A 216 34.67 10.39 2.23
C GLY A 216 35.14 10.02 0.83
N MET A 217 34.25 9.46 -0.01
CA MET A 217 34.53 9.07 -1.39
C MET A 217 34.33 10.21 -2.40
N ASN A 218 33.92 11.40 -1.93
CA ASN A 218 33.71 12.60 -2.73
C ASN A 218 34.51 13.78 -2.12
N THR A 219 35.84 13.67 -2.15
CA THR A 219 36.75 14.72 -1.65
C THR A 219 37.00 15.77 -2.73
N GLU A 220 36.02 16.64 -2.98
CA GLU A 220 36.25 17.88 -3.74
C GLU A 220 36.37 19.13 -2.83
N GLY A 221 36.46 18.99 -1.50
CA GLY A 221 36.52 20.21 -0.65
C GLY A 221 37.11 20.10 0.74
N LYS A 222 37.69 18.96 1.13
CA LYS A 222 38.42 18.85 2.39
C LYS A 222 39.73 18.11 2.18
N GLU A 223 40.67 18.78 1.51
CA GLU A 223 42.02 18.74 2.06
C GLU A 223 41.89 19.11 3.54
N ARG A 224 42.29 18.20 4.44
CA ARG A 224 42.49 18.58 5.82
C ARG A 224 43.56 19.67 5.79
N LYS A 225 43.18 20.93 6.00
CA LYS A 225 44.16 21.88 6.53
C LYS A 225 44.69 21.22 7.80
N SER A 226 45.98 20.91 7.80
CA SER A 226 46.71 20.56 9.02
C SER A 226 46.52 21.73 9.97
N ASP A 227 45.66 21.56 11.00
CA ASP A 227 45.50 22.57 12.04
C ASP A 227 46.81 22.80 12.83
N GLU A 228 47.83 21.96 12.62
CA GLU A 228 49.15 22.13 13.22
C GLU A 228 50.00 23.26 12.58
N ASP A 229 49.78 23.66 11.33
CA ASP A 229 50.66 24.67 10.72
C ASP A 229 50.28 26.11 11.11
N SER A 230 49.00 26.36 11.42
CA SER A 230 48.50 27.71 11.71
C SER A 230 48.96 28.23 13.08
N PHE A 231 48.90 27.38 14.12
CA PHE A 231 49.31 27.78 15.47
C PHE A 231 50.83 27.83 15.61
N THR A 232 51.54 26.92 14.97
CA THR A 232 53.01 26.84 15.03
C THR A 232 53.65 28.01 14.26
N SER A 233 53.07 28.41 13.12
CA SER A 233 53.48 29.61 12.37
C SER A 233 53.21 30.91 13.14
N LEU A 234 52.11 30.99 13.89
CA LEU A 234 51.80 32.15 14.73
C LEU A 234 52.80 32.28 15.90
N MET A 235 53.17 31.15 16.52
CA MET A 235 54.13 31.17 17.64
C MET A 235 55.58 31.40 17.19
N SER A 236 55.92 31.13 15.93
CA SER A 236 57.22 31.52 15.38
C SER A 236 57.32 33.02 15.12
N GLU A 237 56.26 33.67 14.64
CA GLU A 237 56.25 35.14 14.45
C GLU A 237 56.46 35.90 15.77
N PHE A 238 55.88 35.44 16.88
CA PHE A 238 56.10 36.06 18.19
C PHE A 238 57.47 35.80 18.81
N ARG A 239 58.21 34.79 18.31
CA ARG A 239 59.56 34.48 18.80
C ARG A 239 60.65 35.31 18.13
N ASP A 240 60.40 35.80 16.93
CA ASP A 240 61.38 36.59 16.17
C ASP A 240 61.34 38.10 16.50
N ASP A 241 60.35 38.55 17.26
CA ASP A 241 60.15 39.96 17.68
C ASP A 241 60.56 40.26 19.15
N SER A 242 61.42 39.44 19.77
CA SER A 242 61.96 39.65 21.14
C SER A 242 63.49 39.78 21.20
#